data_AF-A0A918KKS4-F1
#
_entry.id   AF-A0A918KKS4-F1
#
_cell.length_a   1.000
_cell.length_b   1.000
_cell.length_c   1.000
_cell.angle_alpha   90.00
_cell.angle_beta   90.00
_cell.angle_gamma   90.00
#
_symmetry.space_group_name_H-M   'P 1'
#
loop_
_entity.id
_entity.type
_entity.pdbx_description
1 polymer ?
#
loop_
_entity_poly.entity_id
_entity_poly.type
_entity_poly.pdbx_seq_one_letter_code
_entity_poly.pdbx_strand_id
1 'polypeptide(L)'
;MARARVAPGAPAGSGPRPRGTPRGPAGGAGAAASGAADGTRRALLRYAVAQYVLRHGKIVSVEVTLLGTGTPAGLPRPDCPCAACAVALGPDARAATALLVDGSLLLDLTPGAAFAAARAGHSLGGVRQVLLSHPHDGPAVEVPAGLPQPGRVPDGRELALLTGHRVRAVPMDAPGTGYAVTGPDGQRLLYLPPGAAPAGLEEASERYDMVVADIVGRPDAVARLRAAGAVGPTTDLIAAHLDHDVPPGRELRRRLAAWGARAVPDGTTLTVGVYEDVPDVPRRTLVLGGARSGKSVEAERRLEGFPDVLYVATGGTRGGDGEWAARVHTHRERRPGSWRTDETCDLVPLLKEDGPPLLVDCLSLWLTDAMDAVDAWDDDEWAGGGERALRSRVRELAAAVRESRRTVVAVSNEVGSGIVPATPSGRRYRDELGRLNAAFAAECEQVLLVVAGQALTLKG
;
A
#
# COMPACT_ATOMS: atom_id res chain seq x y z
N MET A 1 -74.15 15.04 52.06
CA MET A 1 -73.95 16.26 52.89
C MET A 1 -72.45 16.57 52.84
N ALA A 2 -71.92 17.70 52.40
CA ALA A 2 -72.45 19.00 51.98
C ALA A 2 -71.54 19.57 50.86
N ARG A 3 -72.14 20.39 49.99
CA ARG A 3 -71.47 21.25 49.00
C ARG A 3 -71.21 22.64 49.62
N ALA A 4 -70.17 23.34 49.13
CA ALA A 4 -70.05 24.80 48.87
C ALA A 4 -68.61 25.30 49.15
N ARG A 5 -68.01 26.30 48.49
CA ARG A 5 -68.30 27.15 47.30
C ARG A 5 -67.02 27.99 47.00
N VAL A 6 -66.73 28.19 45.70
CA VAL A 6 -66.33 29.45 45.02
C VAL A 6 -64.89 30.05 45.12
N ALA A 7 -64.42 30.47 43.93
CA ALA A 7 -63.16 31.07 43.43
C ALA A 7 -62.93 32.57 43.81
N PRO A 8 -62.01 33.40 43.23
CA PRO A 8 -61.00 33.19 42.16
C PRO A 8 -59.59 33.84 42.40
N GLY A 9 -58.64 33.63 41.47
CA GLY A 9 -57.40 34.42 41.41
C GLY A 9 -56.29 33.85 40.51
N ALA A 10 -56.12 34.42 39.31
CA ALA A 10 -54.88 34.41 38.54
C ALA A 10 -54.27 35.84 38.67
N PRO A 11 -52.93 36.09 38.53
CA PRO A 11 -52.11 35.61 37.41
C PRO A 11 -50.60 35.34 37.67
N ALA A 12 -49.95 34.89 36.58
CA ALA A 12 -48.56 35.13 36.15
C ALA A 12 -47.37 34.37 36.79
N GLY A 13 -46.79 33.48 35.97
CA GLY A 13 -45.37 33.53 35.61
C GLY A 13 -44.35 32.78 36.50
N SER A 14 -43.97 31.56 36.11
CA SER A 14 -42.64 31.01 36.44
C SER A 14 -42.27 29.87 35.48
N GLY A 15 -41.13 30.04 34.80
CA GLY A 15 -40.59 29.13 33.78
C GLY A 15 -40.17 27.74 34.29
N PRO A 16 -39.86 26.82 33.35
CA PRO A 16 -39.55 25.45 33.68
C PRO A 16 -38.16 25.30 34.34
N ARG A 17 -38.14 24.52 35.43
CA ARG A 17 -36.97 24.13 36.23
C ARG A 17 -35.91 23.39 35.39
N PRO A 18 -34.61 23.47 35.79
CA PRO A 18 -33.52 22.88 35.02
C PRO A 18 -33.51 21.35 35.12
N ARG A 19 -33.35 20.70 33.97
CA ARG A 19 -33.15 19.25 33.85
C ARG A 19 -31.74 18.88 34.31
N GLY A 20 -31.65 17.81 35.08
CA GLY A 20 -30.40 17.21 35.53
C GLY A 20 -29.51 16.81 34.35
N THR A 21 -28.22 17.10 34.53
CA THR A 21 -27.10 16.69 33.67
C THR A 21 -27.03 15.16 33.53
N PRO A 22 -27.02 14.60 32.32
CA PRO A 22 -26.54 13.25 32.09
C PRO A 22 -25.02 13.24 32.15
N ARG A 23 -24.44 12.37 32.98
CA ARG A 23 -23.00 12.04 32.95
C ARG A 23 -22.66 11.47 31.57
N GLY A 24 -21.80 12.16 30.83
CA GLY A 24 -21.30 11.71 29.53
C GLY A 24 -20.41 10.46 29.66
N PRO A 25 -20.33 9.62 28.61
CA PRO A 25 -19.39 8.52 28.58
C PRO A 25 -17.97 9.09 28.40
N ALA A 26 -17.16 8.96 29.44
CA ALA A 26 -15.72 9.11 29.34
C ALA A 26 -15.13 7.83 28.72
N GLY A 27 -14.35 7.97 27.66
CA GLY A 27 -13.55 6.87 27.08
C GLY A 27 -13.86 6.59 25.61
N GLY A 28 -13.45 7.47 24.71
CA GLY A 28 -13.60 7.26 23.25
C GLY A 28 -12.74 8.17 22.37
N ALA A 29 -11.75 8.89 22.92
CA ALA A 29 -11.02 9.93 22.19
C ALA A 29 -9.64 9.49 21.64
N GLY A 30 -9.18 8.26 21.92
CA GLY A 30 -7.80 7.85 21.62
C GLY A 30 -7.53 7.40 20.17
N ALA A 31 -8.50 6.78 19.49
CA ALA A 31 -8.29 6.19 18.16
C ALA A 31 -8.61 7.15 17.01
N ALA A 32 -9.59 8.05 17.19
CA ALA A 32 -9.81 9.18 16.27
C ALA A 32 -8.63 10.16 16.30
N ALA A 33 -7.94 10.29 17.44
CA ALA A 33 -6.84 11.22 17.61
C ALA A 33 -5.56 10.83 16.85
N SER A 34 -5.29 9.56 16.50
CA SER A 34 -4.06 9.20 15.76
C SER A 34 -4.20 9.39 14.24
N GLY A 35 -5.35 9.01 13.66
CA GLY A 35 -5.68 9.31 12.26
C GLY A 35 -5.95 10.80 12.04
N ALA A 36 -6.58 11.47 13.00
CA ALA A 36 -6.69 12.92 13.01
C ALA A 36 -5.35 13.60 13.30
N ALA A 37 -4.44 13.02 14.10
CA ALA A 37 -3.11 13.59 14.33
C ALA A 37 -2.26 13.56 13.05
N ASP A 38 -2.28 12.48 12.28
CA ASP A 38 -1.61 12.45 10.97
C ASP A 38 -2.27 13.41 9.97
N GLY A 39 -3.61 13.45 9.90
CA GLY A 39 -4.34 14.43 9.08
C GLY A 39 -4.08 15.89 9.48
N THR A 40 -3.96 16.17 10.77
CA THR A 40 -3.69 17.51 11.33
C THR A 40 -2.22 17.88 11.13
N ARG A 41 -1.29 16.93 11.28
CA ARG A 41 0.14 17.13 11.00
C ARG A 41 0.38 17.38 9.51
N ARG A 42 -0.38 16.72 8.63
CA ARG A 42 -0.40 16.97 7.17
C ARG A 42 -0.94 18.37 6.83
N ALA A 43 -2.04 18.80 7.44
CA ALA A 43 -2.58 20.15 7.24
C ALA A 43 -1.62 21.23 7.77
N LEU A 44 -0.96 20.98 8.90
CA LEU A 44 0.05 21.86 9.48
C LEU A 44 1.33 21.91 8.64
N LEU A 45 1.78 20.80 8.03
CA LEU A 45 2.90 20.81 7.10
C LEU A 45 2.56 21.56 5.81
N ARG A 46 1.38 21.31 5.22
CA ARG A 46 0.87 22.08 4.06
C ARG A 46 0.88 23.57 4.34
N TYR A 47 0.37 23.96 5.51
CA TYR A 47 0.38 25.35 5.94
C TYR A 47 1.80 25.87 6.19
N ALA A 48 2.68 25.08 6.81
CA ALA A 48 4.05 25.49 7.11
C ALA A 48 4.90 25.68 5.84
N VAL A 49 4.82 24.77 4.87
CA VAL A 49 5.51 24.90 3.57
C VAL A 49 4.98 26.11 2.81
N ALA A 50 3.65 26.28 2.72
CA ALA A 50 3.05 27.46 2.09
C ALA A 50 3.47 28.78 2.80
N GLN A 51 3.48 28.80 4.13
CA GLN A 51 3.90 29.97 4.93
C GLN A 51 5.39 30.25 4.86
N TYR A 52 6.23 29.24 4.64
CA TYR A 52 7.67 29.37 4.45
C TYR A 52 8.00 29.95 3.07
N VAL A 53 7.36 29.43 2.01
CA VAL A 53 7.43 29.97 0.64
C VAL A 53 7.05 31.45 0.61
N LEU A 54 5.97 31.81 1.32
CA LEU A 54 5.49 33.18 1.43
C LEU A 54 6.43 34.10 2.22
N ARG A 55 7.23 33.56 3.15
CA ARG A 55 8.14 34.35 4.01
C ARG A 55 9.55 34.51 3.46
N HIS A 56 10.06 33.55 2.70
CA HIS A 56 11.49 33.47 2.37
C HIS A 56 11.83 33.63 0.87
N GLY A 57 10.84 33.69 -0.02
CA GLY A 57 11.12 33.63 -1.46
C GLY A 57 11.57 32.23 -1.90
N LYS A 58 11.52 31.96 -3.22
CA LYS A 58 11.64 30.64 -3.88
C LYS A 58 12.33 29.56 -3.03
N ILE A 59 11.62 28.46 -2.76
CA ILE A 59 12.27 27.20 -2.40
C ILE A 59 13.20 26.86 -3.57
N VAL A 60 14.51 26.80 -3.30
CA VAL A 60 15.40 26.02 -4.15
C VAL A 60 15.11 24.58 -3.76
N SER A 61 14.36 23.89 -4.61
CA SER A 61 13.90 22.52 -4.40
C SER A 61 14.53 21.66 -5.47
N VAL A 62 14.95 20.44 -5.11
CA VAL A 62 15.42 19.48 -6.12
C VAL A 62 14.24 19.10 -7.03
N GLU A 63 14.41 19.37 -8.31
CA GLU A 63 13.52 18.97 -9.39
C GLU A 63 14.07 17.71 -10.06
N VAL A 64 13.20 16.71 -10.25
CA VAL A 64 13.53 15.45 -10.91
C VAL A 64 12.59 15.27 -12.08
N THR A 65 13.14 15.27 -13.30
CA THR A 65 12.37 14.95 -14.51
C THR A 65 12.61 13.51 -14.91
N LEU A 66 11.53 12.73 -14.95
CA LEU A 66 11.55 11.32 -15.33
C LEU A 66 11.46 11.23 -16.85
N LEU A 67 12.61 11.29 -17.53
CA LEU A 67 12.70 11.26 -19.00
C LEU A 67 12.16 9.95 -19.59
N GLY A 68 12.34 8.86 -18.86
CA GLY A 68 11.75 7.55 -19.12
C GLY A 68 11.51 6.82 -17.81
N THR A 69 10.55 5.89 -17.80
CA THR A 69 10.16 5.12 -16.60
C THR A 69 10.02 3.63 -16.85
N GLY A 70 10.38 3.15 -18.04
CA GLY A 70 10.35 1.73 -18.41
C GLY A 70 11.69 1.04 -18.20
N THR A 71 11.74 -0.28 -18.35
CA THR A 71 13.02 -1.01 -18.41
C THR A 71 13.86 -0.58 -19.62
N PRO A 72 15.12 -1.04 -19.77
CA PRO A 72 15.96 -0.66 -20.90
C PRO A 72 15.35 -0.91 -22.31
N ALA A 73 14.41 -1.84 -22.44
CA ALA A 73 13.69 -2.11 -23.69
C ALA A 73 12.50 -1.15 -23.93
N GLY A 74 12.10 -0.39 -22.91
CA GLY A 74 10.86 0.39 -22.90
C GLY A 74 9.60 -0.48 -22.86
N LEU A 75 8.45 0.20 -22.85
CA LEU A 75 7.12 -0.37 -22.90
C LEU A 75 6.27 0.50 -23.84
N PRO A 76 5.71 -0.02 -24.94
CA PRO A 76 5.69 -1.41 -25.34
C PRO A 76 7.03 -1.86 -25.92
N ARG A 77 7.35 -3.14 -25.75
CA ARG A 77 8.48 -3.76 -26.46
C ARG A 77 8.12 -3.94 -27.94
N PRO A 78 8.95 -3.52 -28.91
CA PRO A 78 8.59 -3.50 -30.34
C PRO A 78 8.12 -4.84 -30.91
N ASP A 79 8.78 -5.94 -30.55
CA ASP A 79 8.49 -7.28 -31.10
C ASP A 79 7.61 -8.14 -30.18
N CYS A 80 6.96 -7.54 -29.19
CA CYS A 80 6.18 -8.29 -28.20
C CYS A 80 4.67 -8.16 -28.45
N PRO A 81 3.97 -9.27 -28.77
CA PRO A 81 2.53 -9.25 -29.02
C PRO A 81 1.69 -9.39 -27.73
N CYS A 82 2.29 -9.30 -26.55
CA CYS A 82 1.56 -9.51 -25.30
C CYS A 82 0.52 -8.41 -25.04
N ALA A 83 -0.49 -8.72 -24.23
CA ALA A 83 -1.58 -7.79 -23.92
C ALA A 83 -1.08 -6.48 -23.29
N ALA A 84 -0.08 -6.53 -22.40
CA ALA A 84 0.49 -5.34 -21.78
C ALA A 84 1.11 -4.39 -22.82
N CYS A 85 1.93 -4.91 -23.74
CA CYS A 85 2.47 -4.12 -24.85
C CYS A 85 1.36 -3.58 -25.77
N ALA A 86 0.34 -4.38 -26.07
CA ALA A 86 -0.75 -3.96 -26.94
C ALA A 86 -1.55 -2.77 -26.38
N VAL A 87 -1.63 -2.62 -25.05
CA VAL A 87 -2.39 -1.54 -24.40
C VAL A 87 -1.52 -0.41 -23.81
N ALA A 88 -0.21 -0.60 -23.67
CA ALA A 88 0.71 0.42 -23.18
C ALA A 88 1.04 1.45 -24.27
N LEU A 89 0.05 2.28 -24.62
CA LEU A 89 0.15 3.30 -25.66
C LEU A 89 -0.12 4.69 -25.09
N GLY A 90 0.29 5.74 -25.81
CA GLY A 90 0.07 7.12 -25.42
C GLY A 90 0.66 7.43 -24.03
N PRO A 91 -0.15 7.83 -23.03
CA PRO A 91 0.34 8.16 -21.69
C PRO A 91 0.83 6.96 -20.87
N ASP A 92 0.49 5.73 -21.26
CA ASP A 92 0.95 4.50 -20.60
C ASP A 92 2.22 3.91 -21.27
N ALA A 93 2.68 4.51 -22.38
CA ALA A 93 3.96 4.16 -22.99
C ALA A 93 5.12 4.73 -22.17
N ARG A 94 6.22 3.97 -22.09
CA ARG A 94 7.41 4.26 -21.28
C ARG A 94 8.68 4.03 -22.11
N ALA A 95 9.48 5.05 -22.25
CA ALA A 95 10.86 4.99 -22.71
C ALA A 95 11.75 4.36 -21.64
N ALA A 96 12.95 3.95 -22.06
CA ALA A 96 13.96 3.41 -21.16
C ALA A 96 14.33 4.40 -20.04
N THR A 97 14.37 3.93 -18.80
CA THR A 97 14.48 4.80 -17.62
C THR A 97 15.70 5.71 -17.67
N ALA A 98 15.47 7.01 -17.49
CA ALA A 98 16.49 8.04 -17.33
C ALA A 98 15.91 9.20 -16.51
N LEU A 99 16.69 9.75 -15.58
CA LEU A 99 16.28 10.82 -14.68
C LEU A 99 17.20 12.02 -14.83
N LEU A 100 16.62 13.20 -15.01
CA LEU A 100 17.33 14.47 -15.00
C LEU A 100 17.06 15.22 -13.70
N VAL A 101 18.10 15.39 -12.88
CA VAL A 101 18.03 16.08 -11.59
C VAL A 101 18.61 17.50 -11.73
N ASP A 102 17.79 18.51 -11.45
CA ASP A 102 18.11 19.94 -11.54
C ASP A 102 18.77 20.37 -12.87
N GLY A 103 18.49 19.64 -13.96
CA GLY A 103 19.14 19.86 -15.26
C GLY A 103 20.65 19.61 -15.29
N SER A 104 21.25 19.13 -14.19
CA SER A 104 22.70 19.10 -13.98
C SER A 104 23.28 17.71 -13.77
N LEU A 105 22.49 16.78 -13.23
CA LEU A 105 22.85 15.38 -13.03
C LEU A 105 21.90 14.51 -13.83
N LEU A 106 22.45 13.69 -14.73
CA LEU A 106 21.72 12.68 -15.46
C LEU A 106 22.00 11.30 -14.84
N LEU A 107 20.96 10.66 -14.31
CA LEU A 107 21.00 9.29 -13.83
C LEU A 107 20.45 8.37 -14.92
N ASP A 108 21.28 7.43 -15.35
CA ASP A 108 21.12 6.57 -16.53
C ASP A 108 21.02 7.32 -17.86
N LEU A 109 21.92 6.97 -18.78
CA LEU A 109 21.91 7.48 -20.14
C LEU A 109 21.44 6.37 -21.08
N THR A 110 20.15 6.39 -21.40
CA THR A 110 19.49 5.38 -22.22
C THR A 110 19.20 5.89 -23.65
N PRO A 111 18.93 4.99 -24.62
CA PRO A 111 18.58 5.41 -25.97
C PRO A 111 17.38 6.38 -25.96
N GLY A 112 17.54 7.52 -26.63
CA GLY A 112 16.48 8.53 -26.74
C GLY A 112 16.39 9.53 -25.58
N ALA A 113 17.22 9.41 -24.53
CA ALA A 113 17.20 10.33 -23.38
C ALA A 113 17.31 11.82 -23.78
N ALA A 114 18.13 12.15 -24.78
CA ALA A 114 18.25 13.52 -25.29
C ALA A 114 16.96 14.05 -25.93
N PHE A 115 16.26 13.20 -26.70
CA PHE A 115 14.98 13.56 -27.31
C PHE A 115 13.87 13.63 -26.26
N ALA A 116 13.87 12.71 -25.29
CA ALA A 116 12.95 12.71 -24.16
C ALA A 116 13.09 13.99 -23.31
N ALA A 117 14.33 14.42 -23.04
CA ALA A 117 14.60 15.70 -22.36
C ALA A 117 14.03 16.88 -23.15
N ALA A 118 14.28 16.95 -24.46
CA ALA A 118 13.75 18.01 -25.31
C ALA A 118 12.21 18.04 -25.31
N ARG A 119 11.54 16.88 -25.37
CA ARG A 119 10.07 16.79 -25.27
C ARG A 119 9.53 17.23 -23.92
N ALA A 120 10.27 16.97 -22.85
CA ALA A 120 9.96 17.43 -21.50
C ALA A 120 10.29 18.92 -21.28
N GLY A 121 10.80 19.63 -22.29
CA GLY A 121 11.15 21.05 -22.19
C GLY A 121 12.54 21.34 -21.62
N HIS A 122 13.40 20.33 -21.53
CA HIS A 122 14.75 20.45 -20.98
C HIS A 122 15.84 20.29 -22.06
N SER A 123 16.92 21.04 -21.91
CA SER A 123 18.17 20.84 -22.65
C SER A 123 19.15 20.04 -21.81
N LEU A 124 19.86 19.09 -22.42
CA LEU A 124 20.95 18.37 -21.75
C LEU A 124 22.28 19.14 -21.73
N GLY A 125 22.36 20.32 -22.35
CA GLY A 125 23.60 21.12 -22.35
C GLY A 125 24.03 21.62 -20.96
N GLY A 126 23.13 21.61 -19.97
CA GLY A 126 23.42 21.94 -18.58
C GLY A 126 24.00 20.79 -17.76
N VAL A 127 23.95 19.55 -18.28
CA VAL A 127 24.39 18.35 -17.55
C VAL A 127 25.89 18.41 -17.31
N ARG A 128 26.28 18.28 -16.05
CA ARG A 128 27.69 18.29 -15.58
C ARG A 128 28.16 16.92 -15.16
N GLN A 129 27.25 16.02 -14.84
CA GLN A 129 27.57 14.64 -14.49
C GLN A 129 26.56 13.67 -15.09
N VAL A 130 27.06 12.55 -15.62
CA VAL A 130 26.26 11.40 -16.04
C VAL A 130 26.66 10.20 -15.18
N LEU A 131 25.71 9.56 -14.51
CA LEU A 131 25.94 8.38 -13.67
C LEU A 131 25.06 7.22 -14.12
N LEU A 132 25.65 6.02 -14.21
CA LEU A 132 24.94 4.80 -14.60
C LEU A 132 24.64 3.96 -13.36
N SER A 133 23.40 3.56 -13.15
CA SER A 133 22.98 2.70 -12.04
C SER A 133 23.22 1.23 -12.35
N HIS A 134 23.11 0.80 -13.60
CA HIS A 134 23.32 -0.60 -14.02
C HIS A 134 24.03 -0.68 -15.38
N PRO A 135 24.67 -1.80 -15.74
CA PRO A 135 25.07 -2.05 -17.12
C PRO A 135 23.81 -2.04 -18.00
N HIS A 136 23.81 -1.27 -19.08
CA HIS A 136 22.67 -1.28 -19.98
C HIS A 136 22.71 -2.56 -20.82
N ASP A 137 21.74 -3.46 -20.61
CA ASP A 137 21.50 -4.64 -21.45
C ASP A 137 20.66 -4.31 -22.70
N GLY A 138 20.51 -3.01 -23.01
CA GLY A 138 19.76 -2.48 -24.15
C GLY A 138 20.64 -2.12 -25.35
N PRO A 139 20.06 -1.47 -26.38
CA PRO A 139 20.82 -0.98 -27.52
C PRO A 139 21.99 -0.10 -27.08
N ALA A 140 23.13 -0.20 -27.78
CA ALA A 140 24.28 0.66 -27.51
C ALA A 140 23.89 2.13 -27.56
N VAL A 141 24.29 2.89 -26.55
CA VAL A 141 24.02 4.32 -26.47
C VAL A 141 25.27 5.09 -26.86
N GLU A 142 25.19 5.80 -27.97
CA GLU A 142 26.19 6.82 -28.28
C GLU A 142 26.02 8.00 -27.33
N VAL A 143 27.10 8.40 -26.67
CA VAL A 143 27.09 9.56 -25.77
C VAL A 143 26.98 10.83 -26.63
N PRO A 144 25.90 11.63 -26.51
CA PRO A 144 25.74 12.87 -27.25
C PRO A 144 26.95 13.80 -27.07
N ALA A 145 27.37 14.45 -28.17
CA ALA A 145 28.46 15.41 -28.13
C ALA A 145 28.18 16.53 -27.10
N GLY A 146 29.16 16.81 -26.24
CA GLY A 146 29.06 17.80 -25.17
C GLY A 146 28.55 17.26 -23.83
N LEU A 147 28.05 16.02 -23.77
CA LEU A 147 27.78 15.38 -22.49
C LEU A 147 29.06 14.84 -21.84
N PRO A 148 29.17 14.91 -20.50
CA PRO A 148 30.20 14.21 -19.75
C PRO A 148 30.20 12.71 -20.04
N GLN A 149 31.37 12.09 -19.97
CA GLN A 149 31.47 10.63 -20.07
C GLN A 149 30.68 9.96 -18.93
N PRO A 150 29.81 8.99 -19.24
CA PRO A 150 29.09 8.24 -18.21
C PRO A 150 30.04 7.50 -17.28
N GLY A 151 29.80 7.59 -15.98
CA GLY A 151 30.57 6.90 -14.95
C GLY A 151 29.69 6.13 -13.97
N ARG A 152 30.33 5.41 -13.05
CA ARG A 152 29.68 4.91 -11.83
C ARG A 152 30.45 5.42 -10.62
N VAL A 153 29.72 5.70 -9.55
CA VAL A 153 30.35 5.94 -8.24
C VAL A 153 30.57 4.57 -7.59
N PRO A 154 31.79 4.22 -7.15
CA PRO A 154 32.02 2.96 -6.44
C PRO A 154 31.19 2.87 -5.16
N ASP A 155 30.76 1.66 -4.80
CA ASP A 155 29.92 1.42 -3.63
C ASP A 155 30.48 2.05 -2.35
N GLY A 156 29.60 2.70 -1.56
CA GLY A 156 29.96 3.39 -0.33
C GLY A 156 30.75 4.69 -0.49
N ARG A 157 31.07 5.11 -1.74
CA ARG A 157 31.67 6.41 -2.01
C ARG A 157 30.61 7.48 -2.25
N GLU A 158 31.02 8.72 -2.00
CA GLU A 158 30.23 9.91 -2.27
C GLU A 158 30.96 10.80 -3.28
N LEU A 159 30.21 11.34 -4.23
CA LEU A 159 30.65 12.32 -5.22
C LEU A 159 29.97 13.65 -4.93
N ALA A 160 30.75 14.69 -4.65
CA ALA A 160 30.27 16.05 -4.56
C ALA A 160 30.28 16.71 -5.95
N LEU A 161 29.17 17.29 -6.36
CA LEU A 161 29.04 18.02 -7.62
C LEU A 161 29.22 19.52 -7.40
N LEU A 162 29.72 20.23 -8.41
CA LEU A 162 29.89 21.69 -8.39
C LEU A 162 28.55 22.45 -8.19
N THR A 163 27.43 21.79 -8.45
CA THR A 163 26.08 22.32 -8.23
C THR A 163 25.61 22.22 -6.78
N GLY A 164 26.46 21.75 -5.85
CA GLY A 164 26.15 21.59 -4.43
C GLY A 164 25.48 20.25 -4.07
N HIS A 165 25.16 19.43 -5.07
CA HIS A 165 24.62 18.09 -4.86
C HIS A 165 25.68 17.13 -4.33
N ARG A 166 25.26 16.20 -3.47
CA ARG A 166 26.08 15.06 -3.05
C ARG A 166 25.42 13.76 -3.49
N VAL A 167 26.15 12.92 -4.21
CA VAL A 167 25.65 11.65 -4.73
C VAL A 167 26.42 10.50 -4.10
N ARG A 168 25.74 9.71 -3.27
CA ARG A 168 26.33 8.55 -2.59
C ARG A 168 25.87 7.26 -3.26
N ALA A 169 26.82 6.36 -3.54
CA ALA A 169 26.54 5.02 -4.01
C ALA A 169 25.98 4.15 -2.88
N VAL A 170 24.83 3.53 -3.13
CA VAL A 170 24.16 2.60 -2.21
C VAL A 170 24.38 1.17 -2.72
N PRO A 171 24.96 0.27 -1.91
CA PRO A 171 25.18 -1.13 -2.29
C PRO A 171 23.86 -1.87 -2.53
N MET A 172 23.80 -2.69 -3.58
CA MET A 172 22.61 -3.43 -4.00
C MET A 172 22.77 -4.94 -3.79
N ASP A 173 21.65 -5.68 -3.70
CA ASP A 173 21.63 -7.15 -3.63
C ASP A 173 21.68 -7.86 -4.99
N ALA A 174 21.69 -7.08 -6.06
CA ALA A 174 21.78 -7.51 -7.44
C ALA A 174 22.76 -6.59 -8.20
N PRO A 175 23.24 -6.97 -9.40
CA PRO A 175 24.15 -6.14 -10.17
C PRO A 175 23.61 -4.72 -10.42
N GLY A 176 24.38 -3.71 -9.99
CA GLY A 176 24.01 -2.31 -10.10
C GLY A 176 24.37 -1.53 -8.84
N THR A 177 24.13 -0.22 -8.90
CA THR A 177 24.42 0.75 -7.85
C THR A 177 23.22 1.66 -7.72
N GLY A 178 22.67 1.78 -6.52
CA GLY A 178 21.67 2.83 -6.23
C GLY A 178 22.36 4.15 -5.96
N TYR A 179 21.68 5.26 -6.22
CA TYR A 179 22.19 6.60 -5.99
C TYR A 179 21.30 7.34 -4.99
N ALA A 180 21.87 7.65 -3.84
CA ALA A 180 21.29 8.59 -2.89
C ALA A 180 21.80 10.00 -3.23
N VAL A 181 20.91 10.83 -3.75
CA VAL A 181 21.20 12.22 -4.11
C VAL A 181 20.69 13.13 -3.00
N THR A 182 21.58 13.92 -2.42
CA THR A 182 21.24 14.99 -1.49
C THR A 182 21.42 16.33 -2.20
N GLY A 183 20.34 17.10 -2.27
CA GLY A 183 20.35 18.45 -2.83
C GLY A 183 21.13 19.45 -1.97
N PRO A 184 21.42 20.65 -2.50
CA PRO A 184 22.10 21.71 -1.75
C PRO A 184 21.39 22.10 -0.45
N ASP A 185 20.05 22.06 -0.44
CA ASP A 185 19.21 22.42 0.70
C ASP A 185 18.81 21.20 1.55
N GLY A 186 19.43 20.05 1.29
CA GLY A 186 19.30 18.86 2.13
C GLY A 186 18.18 17.89 1.75
N GLN A 187 17.35 18.17 0.72
CA GLN A 187 16.35 17.20 0.25
C GLN A 187 17.03 15.94 -0.30
N ARG A 188 16.41 14.77 -0.06
CA ARG A 188 17.03 13.47 -0.29
C ARG A 188 16.19 12.63 -1.24
N LEU A 189 16.77 12.34 -2.40
CA LEU A 189 16.25 11.41 -3.40
C LEU A 189 17.04 10.10 -3.34
N LEU A 190 16.36 8.97 -3.39
CA LEU A 190 16.98 7.67 -3.66
C LEU A 190 16.53 7.14 -5.01
N TYR A 191 17.47 6.81 -5.88
CA TYR A 191 17.20 6.12 -7.14
C TYR A 191 17.81 4.73 -7.11
N LEU A 192 17.00 3.70 -7.41
CA LEU A 192 17.42 2.30 -7.42
C LEU A 192 17.43 1.72 -8.85
N PRO A 193 18.41 0.86 -9.19
CA PRO A 193 18.44 0.17 -10.47
C PRO A 193 17.28 -0.85 -10.60
N PRO A 194 16.97 -1.29 -11.84
CA PRO A 194 15.90 -2.26 -12.08
C PRO A 194 16.19 -3.58 -11.37
N GLY A 195 15.16 -4.24 -10.84
CA GLY A 195 15.30 -5.58 -10.28
C GLY A 195 16.24 -5.70 -9.06
N ALA A 196 16.59 -4.59 -8.39
CA ALA A 196 17.49 -4.57 -7.24
C ALA A 196 16.84 -4.01 -5.96
N ALA A 197 17.28 -4.51 -4.79
CA ALA A 197 16.99 -3.90 -3.51
C ALA A 197 18.30 -3.47 -2.81
N PRO A 198 18.26 -2.45 -1.94
CA PRO A 198 19.44 -2.08 -1.17
C PRO A 198 19.92 -3.23 -0.27
N ALA A 199 21.25 -3.37 -0.18
CA ALA A 199 21.93 -4.32 0.67
C ALA A 199 22.69 -3.60 1.79
N GLY A 200 22.78 -4.25 2.96
CA GLY A 200 23.52 -3.71 4.10
C GLY A 200 22.97 -2.39 4.64
N LEU A 201 21.66 -2.16 4.53
CA LEU A 201 21.03 -0.99 5.14
C LEU A 201 21.13 -1.09 6.67
N GLU A 202 21.79 -0.12 7.27
CA GLU A 202 21.71 0.16 8.71
C GLU A 202 20.47 1.02 9.01
N GLU A 203 20.13 1.17 10.29
CA GLU A 203 19.07 2.09 10.72
C GLU A 203 19.39 3.51 10.23
N ALA A 204 18.50 4.06 9.42
CA ALA A 204 18.73 5.31 8.73
C ALA A 204 18.59 6.48 9.73
N SER A 205 19.63 7.30 9.81
CA SER A 205 19.59 8.54 10.60
C SER A 205 18.56 9.55 10.09
N GLU A 206 18.23 9.47 8.79
CA GLU A 206 17.30 10.36 8.11
C GLU A 206 16.51 9.62 7.04
N ARG A 207 15.30 10.09 6.72
CA ARG A 207 14.44 9.57 5.65
C ARG A 207 14.78 10.16 4.29
N TYR A 208 14.44 9.43 3.24
CA TYR A 208 14.35 10.01 1.90
C TYR A 208 13.01 10.72 1.75
N ASP A 209 13.06 11.85 1.06
CA ASP A 209 11.87 12.60 0.66
C ASP A 209 11.20 11.97 -0.56
N MET A 210 12.00 11.37 -1.45
CA MET A 210 11.53 10.66 -2.64
C MET A 210 12.36 9.41 -2.88
N VAL A 211 11.72 8.33 -3.31
CA VAL A 211 12.38 7.12 -3.81
C VAL A 211 11.82 6.79 -5.18
N VAL A 212 12.70 6.61 -6.16
CA VAL A 212 12.39 6.13 -7.51
C VAL A 212 12.99 4.72 -7.67
N ALA A 213 12.15 3.71 -7.88
CA ALA A 213 12.59 2.31 -7.88
C ALA A 213 11.67 1.38 -8.67
N ASP A 214 12.13 0.15 -8.91
CA ASP A 214 11.30 -0.96 -9.38
C ASP A 214 10.40 -1.49 -8.25
N ILE A 215 9.34 -0.74 -7.95
CA ILE A 215 8.48 -1.03 -6.80
C ILE A 215 7.64 -2.30 -7.02
N VAL A 216 7.23 -2.58 -8.27
CA VAL A 216 6.36 -3.72 -8.57
C VAL A 216 7.16 -5.01 -8.71
N GLY A 217 8.35 -4.96 -9.34
CA GLY A 217 9.23 -6.10 -9.49
C GLY A 217 10.01 -6.43 -8.22
N ARG A 218 10.30 -5.43 -7.38
CA ARG A 218 11.05 -5.56 -6.11
C ARG A 218 10.34 -4.89 -4.93
N PRO A 219 9.13 -5.35 -4.54
CA PRO A 219 8.44 -4.80 -3.37
C PRO A 219 9.24 -4.97 -2.07
N ASP A 220 10.13 -5.97 -2.01
CA ASP A 220 11.05 -6.17 -0.89
C ASP A 220 12.04 -5.00 -0.70
N ALA A 221 12.37 -4.24 -1.75
CA ALA A 221 13.16 -3.02 -1.63
C ALA A 221 12.46 -1.98 -0.75
N VAL A 222 11.15 -1.80 -0.93
CA VAL A 222 10.34 -0.91 -0.09
C VAL A 222 10.27 -1.44 1.34
N ALA A 223 10.09 -2.74 1.52
CA ALA A 223 10.07 -3.38 2.83
C ALA A 223 11.38 -3.14 3.61
N ARG A 224 12.54 -3.33 2.97
CA ARG A 224 13.87 -3.10 3.58
C ARG A 224 14.09 -1.62 3.93
N LEU A 225 13.70 -0.71 3.05
CA LEU A 225 13.81 0.73 3.31
C LEU A 225 12.91 1.17 4.48
N ARG A 226 11.71 0.59 4.62
CA ARG A 226 10.84 0.80 5.78
C ARG A 226 11.40 0.22 7.06
N ALA A 227 11.98 -0.99 7.00
CA ALA A 227 12.64 -1.63 8.15
C ALA A 227 13.78 -0.76 8.68
N ALA A 228 14.58 -0.19 7.78
CA ALA A 228 15.67 0.72 8.11
C ALA A 228 15.18 2.12 8.53
N GLY A 229 13.87 2.41 8.51
CA GLY A 229 13.34 3.75 8.80
C GLY A 229 13.65 4.81 7.74
N ALA A 230 14.21 4.42 6.59
CA ALA A 230 14.60 5.31 5.48
C ALA A 230 13.40 5.78 4.64
N VAL A 231 12.30 5.02 4.64
CA VAL A 231 11.02 5.36 4.00
C VAL A 231 9.93 5.41 5.07
N GLY A 232 9.09 6.44 5.01
CA GLY A 232 7.95 6.59 5.90
C GLY A 232 6.70 7.11 5.18
N PRO A 233 5.66 7.46 5.94
CA PRO A 233 4.39 7.95 5.38
C PRO A 233 4.51 9.21 4.54
N THR A 234 5.61 9.98 4.69
CA THR A 234 5.88 11.24 4.00
C THR A 234 6.80 11.12 2.77
N THR A 235 7.33 9.91 2.52
CA THR A 235 8.24 9.68 1.39
C THR A 235 7.42 9.44 0.12
N ASP A 236 7.68 10.20 -0.94
CA ASP A 236 7.04 9.96 -2.25
C ASP A 236 7.70 8.75 -2.93
N LEU A 237 6.91 7.71 -3.17
CA LEU A 237 7.37 6.46 -3.78
C LEU A 237 6.96 6.42 -5.25
N ILE A 238 7.93 6.57 -6.14
CA ILE A 238 7.72 6.60 -7.59
C ILE A 238 8.19 5.28 -8.21
N ALA A 239 7.27 4.60 -8.89
CA ALA A 239 7.59 3.40 -9.64
C ALA A 239 8.26 3.77 -10.98
N ALA A 240 9.42 3.19 -11.22
CA ALA A 240 10.17 3.21 -12.47
C ALA A 240 10.53 1.78 -12.86
N HIS A 241 11.26 1.62 -13.97
CA HIS A 241 11.65 0.30 -14.51
C HIS A 241 10.47 -0.62 -14.80
N LEU A 242 9.35 -0.05 -15.24
CA LEU A 242 8.12 -0.80 -15.50
C LEU A 242 8.21 -1.52 -16.86
N ASP A 243 7.95 -2.83 -16.86
CA ASP A 243 7.96 -3.66 -18.06
C ASP A 243 6.58 -4.29 -18.35
N HIS A 244 6.54 -5.07 -19.42
CA HIS A 244 5.36 -5.75 -19.93
C HIS A 244 4.85 -6.93 -19.08
N ASP A 245 5.59 -7.31 -18.04
CA ASP A 245 5.16 -8.25 -17.01
C ASP A 245 4.24 -7.60 -15.97
N VAL A 246 4.20 -6.27 -15.95
CA VAL A 246 3.29 -5.47 -15.13
C VAL A 246 2.12 -4.94 -15.98
N PRO A 247 0.86 -5.17 -15.58
CA PRO A 247 -0.29 -4.63 -16.29
C PRO A 247 -0.32 -3.10 -16.22
N PRO A 248 -0.45 -2.36 -17.33
CA PRO A 248 -0.42 -0.90 -17.33
C PRO A 248 -1.75 -0.27 -16.85
N GLY A 249 -1.82 1.05 -16.84
CA GLY A 249 -3.05 1.80 -16.61
C GLY A 249 -3.62 1.65 -15.19
N ARG A 250 -4.93 1.34 -15.10
CA ARG A 250 -5.67 1.34 -13.83
C ARG A 250 -5.16 0.27 -12.86
N GLU A 251 -4.79 -0.90 -13.37
CA GLU A 251 -4.31 -2.00 -12.52
C GLU A 251 -2.95 -1.67 -11.89
N LEU A 252 -2.01 -1.10 -12.64
CA LEU A 252 -0.75 -0.58 -12.10
C LEU A 252 -0.99 0.41 -10.96
N ARG A 253 -1.82 1.44 -11.20
CA ARG A 253 -2.12 2.47 -10.20
C ARG A 253 -2.70 1.88 -8.92
N ARG A 254 -3.60 0.89 -9.05
CA ARG A 254 -4.21 0.19 -7.91
C ARG A 254 -3.18 -0.59 -7.09
N ARG A 255 -2.26 -1.31 -7.75
CA ARG A 255 -1.21 -2.08 -7.08
C ARG A 255 -0.25 -1.15 -6.32
N LEU A 256 0.20 -0.08 -6.96
CA LEU A 256 1.10 0.89 -6.36
C LEU A 256 0.46 1.63 -5.17
N ALA A 257 -0.81 2.01 -5.28
CA ALA A 257 -1.53 2.69 -4.21
C ALA A 257 -1.60 1.85 -2.91
N ALA A 258 -1.60 0.52 -2.99
CA ALA A 258 -1.55 -0.36 -1.82
C ALA A 258 -0.26 -0.19 -0.99
N TRP A 259 0.78 0.38 -1.58
CA TRP A 259 2.04 0.67 -0.90
C TRP A 259 2.29 2.17 -0.71
N GLY A 260 1.33 3.03 -1.03
CA GLY A 260 1.52 4.49 -1.01
C GLY A 260 2.47 4.96 -2.12
N ALA A 261 2.56 4.18 -3.20
CA ALA A 261 3.38 4.50 -4.36
C ALA A 261 2.51 4.92 -5.54
N ARG A 262 3.14 5.58 -6.52
CA ARG A 262 2.51 5.98 -7.78
C ARG A 262 3.46 5.80 -8.96
N ALA A 263 2.90 5.71 -10.15
CA ALA A 263 3.65 5.83 -11.40
C ALA A 263 3.21 7.14 -12.07
N VAL A 264 4.16 7.80 -12.72
CA VAL A 264 3.89 8.99 -13.52
C VAL A 264 4.21 8.73 -14.99
N PRO A 265 3.63 9.52 -15.92
CA PRO A 265 4.03 9.48 -17.32
C PRO A 265 5.48 9.96 -17.51
N ASP A 266 6.11 9.53 -18.59
CA ASP A 266 7.40 10.06 -19.00
C ASP A 266 7.35 11.56 -19.29
N GLY A 267 8.45 12.25 -19.01
CA GLY A 267 8.58 13.70 -19.09
C GLY A 267 7.99 14.46 -17.91
N THR A 268 7.43 13.77 -16.91
CA THR A 268 6.93 14.41 -15.70
C THR A 268 8.09 14.95 -14.85
N THR A 269 8.02 16.22 -14.48
CA THR A 269 8.90 16.84 -13.48
C THR A 269 8.24 16.81 -12.11
N LEU A 270 8.96 16.29 -11.12
CA LEU A 270 8.53 16.20 -9.73
C LEU A 270 9.46 17.04 -8.85
N THR A 271 8.88 17.65 -7.81
CA THR A 271 9.63 18.38 -6.79
C THR A 271 9.84 17.49 -5.57
N VAL A 272 11.09 17.23 -5.21
CA VAL A 272 11.45 16.39 -4.05
C VAL A 272 11.05 17.10 -2.76
N GLY A 273 10.36 16.38 -1.86
CA GLY A 273 9.88 16.91 -0.58
C GLY A 273 8.47 17.49 -0.60
N VAL A 274 7.77 17.47 -1.75
CA VAL A 274 6.36 17.88 -1.84
C VAL A 274 5.45 16.65 -1.64
N TYR A 275 4.68 16.66 -0.55
CA TYR A 275 3.88 15.51 -0.09
C TYR A 275 2.46 15.42 -0.68
N GLU A 276 2.07 16.32 -1.58
CA GLU A 276 0.64 16.51 -1.92
C GLU A 276 0.00 15.35 -2.71
N ASP A 277 0.80 14.47 -3.32
CA ASP A 277 0.33 13.43 -4.25
C ASP A 277 0.48 11.98 -3.75
N VAL A 278 0.93 11.75 -2.51
CA VAL A 278 1.18 10.39 -2.01
C VAL A 278 -0.15 9.70 -1.69
N PRO A 279 -0.46 8.52 -2.28
CA PRO A 279 -1.70 7.81 -1.98
C PRO A 279 -1.78 7.32 -0.53
N ASP A 280 -2.96 7.42 0.07
CA ASP A 280 -3.21 6.84 1.39
C ASP A 280 -3.31 5.31 1.31
N VAL A 281 -2.58 4.62 2.19
CA VAL A 281 -2.64 3.16 2.31
C VAL A 281 -3.78 2.77 3.27
N PRO A 282 -4.78 2.01 2.81
CA PRO A 282 -5.88 1.59 3.67
C PRO A 282 -5.37 0.63 4.75
N ARG A 283 -5.76 0.87 6.01
CA ARG A 283 -5.34 0.03 7.13
C ARG A 283 -6.06 -1.30 7.15
N ARG A 284 -7.32 -1.37 6.70
CA ARG A 284 -8.17 -2.56 6.76
C ARG A 284 -8.73 -2.84 5.37
N THR A 285 -8.33 -3.98 4.83
CA THR A 285 -8.76 -4.44 3.50
C THR A 285 -9.41 -5.82 3.62
N LEU A 286 -10.60 -5.97 3.05
CA LEU A 286 -11.23 -7.28 2.83
C LEU A 286 -11.09 -7.68 1.36
N VAL A 287 -10.56 -8.87 1.10
CA VAL A 287 -10.39 -9.45 -0.23
C VAL A 287 -11.31 -10.66 -0.38
N LEU A 288 -12.38 -10.46 -1.14
CA LEU A 288 -13.37 -11.48 -1.47
C LEU A 288 -13.03 -12.16 -2.78
N GLY A 289 -13.55 -13.36 -3.00
CA GLY A 289 -13.51 -14.01 -4.31
C GLY A 289 -13.89 -15.48 -4.26
N GLY A 290 -14.13 -16.06 -5.43
CA GLY A 290 -14.41 -17.49 -5.55
C GLY A 290 -13.20 -18.37 -5.19
N ALA A 291 -13.40 -19.69 -5.21
CA ALA A 291 -12.31 -20.64 -5.14
C ALA A 291 -11.34 -20.45 -6.33
N ARG A 292 -10.03 -20.53 -6.08
CA ARG A 292 -8.97 -20.36 -7.10
C ARG A 292 -9.06 -19.06 -7.92
N SER A 293 -9.70 -18.03 -7.37
CA SER A 293 -9.83 -16.71 -8.03
C SER A 293 -8.56 -15.88 -8.01
N GLY A 294 -7.57 -16.21 -7.18
CA GLY A 294 -6.37 -15.39 -6.96
C GLY A 294 -6.43 -14.43 -5.77
N LYS A 295 -7.49 -14.49 -4.95
CA LYS A 295 -7.66 -13.59 -3.78
C LYS A 295 -6.52 -13.62 -2.75
N SER A 296 -5.92 -14.78 -2.49
CA SER A 296 -4.78 -14.87 -1.56
C SER A 296 -3.54 -14.17 -2.13
N VAL A 297 -3.28 -14.30 -3.44
CA VAL A 297 -2.19 -13.58 -4.12
C VAL A 297 -2.41 -12.07 -4.08
N GLU A 298 -3.64 -11.61 -4.31
CA GLU A 298 -3.98 -10.19 -4.17
C GLU A 298 -3.82 -9.68 -2.73
N ALA A 299 -4.19 -10.48 -1.73
CA ALA A 299 -3.98 -10.14 -0.32
C ALA A 299 -2.49 -10.06 0.05
N GLU A 300 -1.69 -11.01 -0.44
CA GLU A 300 -0.25 -11.07 -0.17
C GLU A 300 0.47 -9.85 -0.77
N ARG A 301 0.22 -9.54 -2.05
CA ARG A 301 0.80 -8.38 -2.75
C ARG A 301 0.67 -7.08 -1.97
N ARG A 302 -0.45 -6.87 -1.28
CA ARG A 302 -0.69 -5.66 -0.49
C ARG A 302 0.26 -5.48 0.66
N LEU A 303 0.82 -6.59 1.17
CA LEU A 303 1.70 -6.59 2.32
C LEU A 303 3.18 -6.87 1.97
N GLU A 304 3.51 -7.22 0.72
CA GLU A 304 4.89 -7.51 0.28
C GLU A 304 5.86 -6.34 0.52
N GLY A 305 5.37 -5.10 0.47
CA GLY A 305 6.15 -3.91 0.78
C GLY A 305 6.32 -3.61 2.28
N PHE A 306 5.84 -4.47 3.18
CA PHE A 306 5.98 -4.29 4.63
C PHE A 306 7.13 -5.16 5.18
N PRO A 307 7.86 -4.67 6.19
CA PRO A 307 9.08 -5.32 6.68
C PRO A 307 8.82 -6.65 7.40
N ASP A 308 7.74 -6.73 8.18
CA ASP A 308 7.27 -7.94 8.86
C ASP A 308 5.75 -8.04 8.67
N VAL A 309 5.23 -9.26 8.63
CA VAL A 309 3.81 -9.59 8.48
C VAL A 309 3.53 -10.87 9.26
N LEU A 310 2.45 -10.85 10.05
CA LEU A 310 1.88 -12.05 10.64
C LEU A 310 0.81 -12.61 9.71
N TYR A 311 1.09 -13.75 9.08
CA TYR A 311 0.13 -14.53 8.31
C TYR A 311 -0.59 -15.51 9.22
N VAL A 312 -1.91 -15.41 9.33
CA VAL A 312 -2.75 -16.33 10.10
C VAL A 312 -3.50 -17.26 9.14
N ALA A 313 -3.13 -18.53 9.18
CA ALA A 313 -3.77 -19.60 8.44
C ALA A 313 -4.88 -20.24 9.28
N THR A 314 -6.13 -19.91 9.01
CA THR A 314 -7.29 -20.43 9.77
C THR A 314 -7.72 -21.82 9.31
N GLY A 315 -7.11 -22.36 8.26
CA GLY A 315 -7.41 -23.70 7.74
C GLY A 315 -6.65 -24.85 8.40
N GLY A 316 -5.59 -24.53 9.17
CA GLY A 316 -4.71 -25.51 9.81
C GLY A 316 -4.10 -26.56 8.87
N THR A 317 -3.49 -27.57 9.48
CA THR A 317 -3.04 -28.80 8.81
C THR A 317 -4.18 -29.83 8.82
N ARG A 318 -4.67 -30.20 7.64
CA ARG A 318 -5.59 -31.32 7.47
C ARG A 318 -4.79 -32.61 7.35
N GLY A 319 -4.68 -33.36 8.44
CA GLY A 319 -3.95 -34.62 8.47
C GLY A 319 -4.43 -35.58 7.37
N GLY A 320 -3.50 -36.08 6.54
CA GLY A 320 -3.78 -37.07 5.50
C GLY A 320 -4.16 -36.53 4.11
N ASP A 321 -4.31 -35.22 3.93
CA ASP A 321 -4.59 -34.62 2.61
C ASP A 321 -3.31 -34.11 1.94
N GLY A 322 -2.73 -34.93 1.06
CA GLY A 322 -1.52 -34.59 0.31
C GLY A 322 -1.69 -33.40 -0.65
N GLU A 323 -2.89 -33.18 -1.19
CA GLU A 323 -3.18 -32.01 -2.05
C GLU A 323 -3.19 -30.74 -1.20
N TRP A 324 -3.80 -30.79 -0.01
CA TRP A 324 -3.77 -29.69 0.96
C TRP A 324 -2.35 -29.36 1.41
N ALA A 325 -1.54 -30.39 1.74
CA ALA A 325 -0.16 -30.21 2.14
C ALA A 325 0.70 -29.55 1.04
N ALA A 326 0.58 -30.01 -0.20
CA ALA A 326 1.27 -29.41 -1.35
C ALA A 326 0.84 -27.96 -1.56
N ARG A 327 -0.46 -27.66 -1.44
CA ARG A 327 -0.98 -26.29 -1.54
C ARG A 327 -0.43 -25.37 -0.46
N VAL A 328 -0.41 -25.82 0.79
CA VAL A 328 0.17 -25.06 1.92
C VAL A 328 1.64 -24.80 1.67
N HIS A 329 2.39 -25.78 1.17
CA HIS A 329 3.80 -25.62 0.83
C HIS A 329 4.02 -24.54 -0.23
N THR A 330 3.31 -24.61 -1.38
CA THR A 330 3.39 -23.57 -2.42
C THR A 330 2.98 -22.18 -1.90
N HIS A 331 2.04 -22.09 -0.96
CA HIS A 331 1.66 -20.82 -0.35
C HIS A 331 2.75 -20.27 0.57
N ARG A 332 3.48 -21.14 1.28
CA ARG A 332 4.62 -20.73 2.12
C ARG A 332 5.81 -20.28 1.29
N GLU A 333 6.17 -21.02 0.25
CA GLU A 333 7.33 -20.70 -0.61
C GLU A 333 7.19 -19.36 -1.34
N ARG A 334 5.96 -18.95 -1.64
CA ARG A 334 5.69 -17.67 -2.31
C ARG A 334 5.91 -16.45 -1.41
N ARG A 335 5.85 -16.60 -0.09
CA ARG A 335 5.87 -15.47 0.85
C ARG A 335 7.31 -15.00 1.10
N PRO A 336 7.52 -13.71 1.36
CA PRO A 336 8.81 -13.22 1.84
C PRO A 336 9.26 -13.99 3.09
N GLY A 337 10.54 -14.36 3.16
CA GLY A 337 11.08 -15.09 4.31
C GLY A 337 11.03 -14.34 5.64
N SER A 338 10.77 -13.02 5.61
CA SER A 338 10.54 -12.21 6.81
C SER A 338 9.15 -12.42 7.44
N TRP A 339 8.21 -13.04 6.72
CA TRP A 339 6.85 -13.22 7.21
C TRP A 339 6.78 -14.38 8.21
N ARG A 340 6.05 -14.16 9.31
CA ARG A 340 5.74 -15.21 10.28
C ARG A 340 4.38 -15.81 9.97
N THR A 341 4.25 -17.12 10.17
CA THR A 341 2.97 -17.82 10.00
C THR A 341 2.50 -18.38 11.33
N ASP A 342 1.23 -18.15 11.66
CA ASP A 342 0.53 -18.75 12.79
C ASP A 342 -0.69 -19.53 12.28
N GLU A 343 -0.96 -20.72 12.83
CA GLU A 343 -2.08 -21.58 12.46
C GLU A 343 -3.12 -21.55 13.59
N THR A 344 -4.08 -20.62 13.50
CA THR A 344 -5.09 -20.43 14.55
C THR A 344 -6.39 -19.84 14.00
N CYS A 345 -7.50 -20.17 14.68
CA CYS A 345 -8.81 -19.53 14.50
C CYS A 345 -9.10 -18.47 15.58
N ASP A 346 -8.22 -18.32 16.59
CA ASP A 346 -8.38 -17.32 17.65
C ASP A 346 -7.88 -15.94 17.20
N LEU A 347 -8.67 -15.29 16.34
CA LEU A 347 -8.29 -14.03 15.71
C LEU A 347 -8.45 -12.79 16.62
N VAL A 348 -9.31 -12.86 17.62
CA VAL A 348 -9.68 -11.69 18.44
C VAL A 348 -8.49 -11.15 19.25
N PRO A 349 -7.69 -11.97 19.95
CA PRO A 349 -6.50 -11.50 20.64
C PRO A 349 -5.50 -10.87 19.66
N LEU A 350 -5.25 -11.53 18.52
CA LEU A 350 -4.31 -11.05 17.50
C LEU A 350 -4.69 -9.69 16.89
N LEU A 351 -5.98 -9.39 16.81
CA LEU A 351 -6.49 -8.12 16.32
C LEU A 351 -6.44 -7.00 17.39
N LYS A 352 -6.62 -7.35 18.67
CA LYS A 352 -6.59 -6.40 19.79
C LYS A 352 -5.17 -5.99 20.19
N GLU A 353 -4.21 -6.89 20.08
CA GLU A 353 -2.82 -6.62 20.39
C GLU A 353 -2.14 -5.78 19.31
N ASP A 354 -1.23 -4.88 19.70
CA ASP A 354 -0.36 -4.18 18.76
C ASP A 354 0.63 -5.18 18.13
N GLY A 355 1.12 -4.89 16.92
CA GLY A 355 2.03 -5.80 16.22
C GLY A 355 2.19 -5.48 14.73
N PRO A 356 2.86 -6.36 13.97
CA PRO A 356 3.03 -6.18 12.53
C PRO A 356 1.67 -6.25 11.81
N PRO A 357 1.62 -5.82 10.52
CA PRO A 357 0.50 -6.12 9.65
C PRO A 357 0.05 -7.58 9.75
N LEU A 358 -1.27 -7.79 9.73
CA LEU A 358 -1.93 -9.08 9.90
C LEU A 358 -2.62 -9.49 8.59
N LEU A 359 -2.26 -10.65 8.05
CA LEU A 359 -2.97 -11.27 6.93
C LEU A 359 -3.76 -12.48 7.42
N VAL A 360 -5.08 -12.45 7.33
CA VAL A 360 -5.95 -13.59 7.69
C VAL A 360 -6.38 -14.34 6.43
N ASP A 361 -6.00 -15.61 6.28
CA ASP A 361 -6.43 -16.50 5.20
C ASP A 361 -6.96 -17.83 5.78
N CYS A 362 -8.27 -18.02 5.92
CA CYS A 362 -9.37 -17.14 5.52
C CYS A 362 -10.56 -17.12 6.50
N LEU A 363 -11.36 -16.07 6.42
CA LEU A 363 -12.59 -15.92 7.21
C LEU A 363 -13.61 -17.03 6.95
N SER A 364 -13.60 -17.65 5.76
CA SER A 364 -14.49 -18.77 5.46
C SER A 364 -14.18 -20.04 6.25
N LEU A 365 -12.91 -20.30 6.59
CA LEU A 365 -12.51 -21.44 7.44
C LEU A 365 -12.61 -21.08 8.91
N TRP A 366 -12.36 -19.82 9.27
CA TRP A 366 -12.69 -19.32 10.60
C TRP A 366 -14.18 -19.49 10.92
N LEU A 367 -15.07 -19.23 9.94
CA LEU A 367 -16.50 -19.44 10.14
C LEU A 367 -16.84 -20.92 10.35
N THR A 368 -16.20 -21.83 9.62
CA THR A 368 -16.37 -23.28 9.83
C THR A 368 -16.03 -23.66 11.27
N ASP A 369 -14.86 -23.25 11.75
CA ASP A 369 -14.44 -23.47 13.14
C ASP A 369 -15.40 -22.84 14.17
N ALA A 370 -15.83 -21.60 13.92
CA ALA A 370 -16.78 -20.91 14.79
C ALA A 370 -18.16 -21.59 14.83
N MET A 371 -18.58 -22.23 13.73
CA MET A 371 -19.80 -23.03 13.66
C MET A 371 -19.64 -24.38 14.37
N ASP A 372 -18.50 -25.06 14.19
CA ASP A 372 -18.16 -26.30 14.90
C ASP A 372 -18.19 -26.08 16.42
N ALA A 373 -17.58 -25.00 16.90
CA ALA A 373 -17.45 -24.70 18.33
C ALA A 373 -18.78 -24.38 19.05
N VAL A 374 -19.89 -24.27 18.32
CA VAL A 374 -21.23 -24.03 18.87
C VAL A 374 -22.27 -25.01 18.30
N ASP A 375 -21.80 -26.10 17.69
CA ASP A 375 -22.61 -27.16 17.07
C ASP A 375 -23.67 -26.62 16.07
N ALA A 376 -23.34 -25.52 15.39
CA ALA A 376 -24.27 -24.81 14.49
C ALA A 376 -24.64 -25.59 13.21
N TRP A 377 -24.07 -26.78 13.01
CA TRP A 377 -24.40 -27.65 11.89
C TRP A 377 -25.67 -28.45 12.12
N ASP A 378 -25.99 -28.75 13.37
CA ASP A 378 -27.21 -29.42 13.78
C ASP A 378 -28.38 -28.43 13.88
N ASP A 379 -29.57 -28.85 13.48
CA ASP A 379 -30.75 -27.97 13.43
C ASP A 379 -31.33 -27.68 14.83
N ASP A 380 -31.27 -28.65 15.74
CA ASP A 380 -31.79 -28.51 17.10
C ASP A 380 -30.85 -27.64 17.94
N GLU A 381 -29.53 -27.85 17.84
CA GLU A 381 -28.53 -27.00 18.53
C GLU A 381 -28.55 -25.55 18.01
N TRP A 382 -28.70 -25.39 16.69
CA TRP A 382 -28.86 -24.07 16.08
C TRP A 382 -30.05 -23.31 16.68
N ALA A 383 -31.21 -23.96 16.80
CA ALA A 383 -32.41 -23.39 17.39
C ALA A 383 -32.29 -23.20 18.92
N GLY A 384 -31.60 -24.12 19.60
CA GLY A 384 -31.37 -24.12 21.05
C GLY A 384 -30.49 -22.97 21.55
N GLY A 385 -29.64 -22.41 20.69
CA GLY A 385 -28.82 -21.25 21.05
C GLY A 385 -27.60 -21.02 20.17
N GLY A 386 -27.23 -21.98 19.31
CA GLY A 386 -26.09 -21.89 18.40
C GLY A 386 -26.12 -20.63 17.54
N GLU A 387 -27.28 -20.21 17.04
CA GLU A 387 -27.43 -18.96 16.27
C GLU A 387 -26.95 -17.73 17.06
N ARG A 388 -27.39 -17.60 18.32
CA ARG A 388 -27.02 -16.46 19.17
C ARG A 388 -25.54 -16.49 19.52
N ALA A 389 -25.00 -17.68 19.79
CA ALA A 389 -23.60 -17.90 20.13
C ALA A 389 -22.68 -17.55 18.94
N LEU A 390 -22.97 -18.08 17.75
CA LEU A 390 -22.22 -17.76 16.53
C LEU A 390 -22.24 -16.27 16.22
N ARG A 391 -23.42 -15.65 16.27
CA ARG A 391 -23.55 -14.20 16.04
C ARG A 391 -22.81 -13.37 17.08
N SER A 392 -22.67 -13.86 18.31
CA SER A 392 -21.84 -13.20 19.32
C SER A 392 -20.36 -13.22 18.94
N ARG A 393 -19.85 -14.36 18.48
CA ARG A 393 -18.47 -14.50 17.98
C ARG A 393 -18.20 -13.59 16.78
N VAL A 394 -19.13 -13.52 15.82
CA VAL A 394 -19.02 -12.63 14.66
C VAL A 394 -18.97 -11.15 15.08
N ARG A 395 -19.84 -10.74 16.02
CA ARG A 395 -19.82 -9.37 16.55
C ARG A 395 -18.51 -9.05 17.27
N GLU A 396 -17.99 -9.98 18.05
CA GLU A 396 -16.72 -9.82 18.75
C GLU A 396 -15.55 -9.68 17.77
N LEU A 397 -15.51 -10.51 16.73
CA LEU A 397 -14.50 -10.41 15.68
C LEU A 397 -14.57 -9.05 14.95
N ALA A 398 -15.77 -8.62 14.54
CA ALA A 398 -15.95 -7.32 13.89
C ALA A 398 -15.52 -6.15 14.81
N ALA A 399 -15.85 -6.22 16.11
CA ALA A 399 -15.40 -5.23 17.08
C ALA A 399 -13.86 -5.21 17.21
N ALA A 400 -13.21 -6.38 17.22
CA ALA A 400 -11.75 -6.47 17.26
C ALA A 400 -11.11 -5.84 16.01
N VAL A 401 -11.67 -6.05 14.82
CA VAL A 401 -11.21 -5.39 13.57
C VAL A 401 -11.40 -3.87 13.64
N ARG A 402 -12.51 -3.41 14.22
CA ARG A 402 -12.77 -1.98 14.41
C ARG A 402 -11.72 -1.32 15.30
N GLU A 403 -11.34 -2.00 16.38
CA GLU A 403 -10.43 -1.50 17.42
C GLU A 403 -8.95 -1.71 17.08
N SER A 404 -8.65 -2.59 16.11
CA SER A 404 -7.27 -2.92 15.74
C SER A 404 -6.49 -1.70 15.26
N ARG A 405 -5.24 -1.60 15.73
CA ARG A 405 -4.26 -0.61 15.29
C ARG A 405 -3.32 -1.14 14.20
N ARG A 406 -3.37 -2.45 13.95
CA ARG A 406 -2.59 -3.11 12.91
C ARG A 406 -3.14 -2.76 11.53
N THR A 407 -2.29 -2.84 10.52
CA THR A 407 -2.77 -3.02 9.14
C THR A 407 -3.32 -4.45 9.03
N VAL A 408 -4.57 -4.61 8.59
CA VAL A 408 -5.26 -5.90 8.48
C VAL A 408 -5.68 -6.14 7.03
N VAL A 409 -5.29 -7.29 6.48
CA VAL A 409 -5.80 -7.79 5.21
C VAL A 409 -6.47 -9.13 5.46
N ALA A 410 -7.77 -9.24 5.21
CA ALA A 410 -8.50 -10.48 5.41
C ALA A 410 -8.98 -11.05 4.07
N VAL A 411 -8.83 -12.36 3.90
CA VAL A 411 -9.31 -13.11 2.75
C VAL A 411 -10.61 -13.82 3.13
N SER A 412 -11.62 -13.75 2.26
CA SER A 412 -12.83 -14.57 2.41
C SER A 412 -13.35 -15.07 1.07
N ASN A 413 -14.09 -16.17 1.11
CA ASN A 413 -14.78 -16.68 -0.06
C ASN A 413 -16.08 -15.90 -0.31
N GLU A 414 -16.38 -15.65 -1.59
CA GLU A 414 -17.72 -15.30 -2.04
C GLU A 414 -18.41 -16.58 -2.54
N VAL A 415 -19.47 -17.00 -1.84
CA VAL A 415 -20.21 -18.25 -2.08
C VAL A 415 -21.70 -18.04 -2.36
N GLY A 416 -22.18 -16.80 -2.23
CA GLY A 416 -23.60 -16.44 -2.38
C GLY A 416 -24.04 -16.24 -3.83
N SER A 417 -23.12 -16.20 -4.79
CA SER A 417 -23.40 -15.97 -6.21
C SER A 417 -23.77 -17.24 -7.01
N GLY A 418 -23.98 -18.37 -6.32
CA GLY A 418 -24.30 -19.67 -6.92
C GLY A 418 -25.74 -20.14 -6.66
N ILE A 419 -26.00 -21.42 -6.97
CA ILE A 419 -27.28 -22.07 -6.70
C ILE A 419 -27.48 -22.23 -5.18
N VAL A 420 -28.74 -22.25 -4.74
CA VAL A 420 -29.09 -22.55 -3.35
C VAL A 420 -28.63 -23.97 -2.98
N PRO A 421 -27.82 -24.15 -1.91
CA PRO A 421 -27.40 -25.48 -1.47
C PRO A 421 -28.58 -26.40 -1.14
N ALA A 422 -28.44 -27.68 -1.51
CA ALA A 422 -29.48 -28.69 -1.28
C ALA A 422 -29.70 -28.97 0.21
N THR A 423 -28.64 -28.92 1.02
CA THR A 423 -28.70 -29.22 2.46
C THR A 423 -29.03 -27.98 3.30
N PRO A 424 -29.76 -28.13 4.42
CA PRO A 424 -29.99 -27.05 5.38
C PRO A 424 -28.68 -26.44 5.90
N SER A 425 -27.72 -27.28 6.29
CA SER A 425 -26.39 -26.87 6.75
C SER A 425 -25.61 -26.06 5.71
N GLY A 426 -25.69 -26.44 4.44
CA GLY A 426 -25.06 -25.69 3.34
C GLY A 426 -25.69 -24.32 3.14
N ARG A 427 -27.03 -24.20 3.23
CA ARG A 427 -27.72 -22.91 3.18
C ARG A 427 -27.33 -22.03 4.36
N ARG A 428 -27.28 -22.60 5.58
CA ARG A 428 -26.87 -21.90 6.80
C ARG A 428 -25.45 -21.35 6.66
N TYR A 429 -24.48 -22.18 6.26
CA TYR A 429 -23.10 -21.74 6.06
C TYR A 429 -23.00 -20.60 5.04
N ARG A 430 -23.65 -20.73 3.88
CA ARG A 430 -23.66 -19.69 2.85
C ARG A 430 -24.21 -18.37 3.40
N ASP A 431 -25.34 -18.42 4.11
CA ASP A 431 -26.00 -17.23 4.64
C ASP A 431 -25.18 -16.57 5.76
N GLU A 432 -24.62 -17.35 6.68
CA GLU A 432 -23.76 -16.83 7.76
C GLU A 432 -22.41 -16.31 7.24
N LEU A 433 -21.84 -16.90 6.18
CA LEU A 433 -20.64 -16.36 5.53
C LEU A 433 -20.93 -15.02 4.86
N GLY A 434 -22.11 -14.87 4.24
CA GLY A 434 -22.57 -13.59 3.73
C GLY A 434 -22.68 -12.53 4.84
N ARG A 435 -23.26 -12.88 5.99
CA ARG A 435 -23.37 -11.98 7.16
C ARG A 435 -22.01 -11.62 7.73
N LEU A 436 -21.10 -12.58 7.87
CA LEU A 436 -19.72 -12.36 8.31
C LEU A 436 -18.99 -11.42 7.36
N ASN A 437 -19.03 -11.68 6.05
CA ASN A 437 -18.40 -10.84 5.03
C ASN A 437 -18.93 -9.41 5.09
N ALA A 438 -20.24 -9.23 5.23
CA ALA A 438 -20.85 -7.90 5.36
C ALA A 438 -20.43 -7.17 6.64
N ALA A 439 -20.40 -7.87 7.78
CA ALA A 439 -19.97 -7.30 9.05
C ALA A 439 -18.48 -6.89 9.01
N PHE A 440 -17.61 -7.73 8.46
CA PHE A 440 -16.19 -7.43 8.31
C PHE A 440 -15.97 -6.29 7.32
N ALA A 441 -16.67 -6.33 6.17
CA ALA A 441 -16.59 -5.29 5.15
C ALA A 441 -16.95 -3.91 5.71
N ALA A 442 -17.92 -3.82 6.62
CA ALA A 442 -18.30 -2.56 7.26
C ALA A 442 -17.15 -1.88 8.02
N GLU A 443 -16.22 -2.67 8.56
CA GLU A 443 -15.07 -2.18 9.34
C GLU A 443 -13.81 -1.92 8.49
N CYS A 444 -13.83 -2.25 7.19
CA CYS A 444 -12.71 -2.02 6.29
C CYS A 444 -12.76 -0.65 5.60
N GLU A 445 -11.64 -0.01 5.33
CA GLU A 445 -11.61 1.13 4.39
C GLU A 445 -11.73 0.64 2.94
N GLN A 446 -11.19 -0.55 2.64
CA GLN A 446 -11.19 -1.11 1.29
C GLN A 446 -11.81 -2.51 1.22
N VAL A 447 -12.60 -2.76 0.19
CA VAL A 447 -13.18 -4.08 -0.10
C VAL A 447 -12.99 -4.39 -1.57
N LEU A 448 -12.45 -5.57 -1.86
CA LEU A 448 -12.18 -6.04 -3.22
C LEU A 448 -12.94 -7.34 -3.49
N LEU A 449 -13.32 -7.53 -4.74
CA LEU A 449 -13.75 -8.81 -5.29
C LEU A 449 -12.75 -9.27 -6.34
N VAL A 450 -12.17 -10.45 -6.17
CA VAL A 450 -11.21 -11.03 -7.11
C VAL A 450 -11.88 -12.09 -7.97
N VAL A 451 -11.77 -11.93 -9.30
CA VAL A 451 -12.32 -12.84 -10.31
C VAL A 451 -11.24 -13.05 -11.38
N ALA A 452 -10.87 -14.30 -11.66
CA ALA A 452 -9.83 -14.64 -12.64
C ALA A 452 -8.51 -13.86 -12.45
N GLY A 453 -8.10 -13.66 -11.19
CA GLY A 453 -6.91 -12.90 -10.81
C GLY A 453 -7.05 -11.38 -10.92
N GLN A 454 -8.21 -10.87 -11.33
CA GLN A 454 -8.48 -9.44 -11.47
C GLN A 454 -9.21 -8.92 -10.22
N ALA A 455 -8.70 -7.85 -9.61
CA ALA A 455 -9.31 -7.24 -8.43
C ALA A 455 -10.24 -6.09 -8.82
N LEU A 456 -11.50 -6.21 -8.42
CA LEU A 456 -12.55 -5.20 -8.57
C LEU A 456 -12.73 -4.49 -7.23
N THR A 457 -12.53 -3.17 -7.20
CA THR A 457 -12.80 -2.36 -6.00
C THR A 457 -14.30 -2.20 -5.81
N LEU A 458 -14.84 -2.76 -4.71
CA LEU A 458 -16.23 -2.57 -4.28
C LEU A 458 -16.39 -1.35 -3.36
N LYS A 459 -15.36 -1.08 -2.56
CA LYS A 459 -15.22 0.10 -1.69
C LYS A 459 -13.74 0.46 -1.61
N GLY A 460 -13.42 1.75 -1.63
CA GLY A 460 -12.05 2.25 -1.43
C GLY A 460 -11.75 3.48 -2.25
#